data_AF-A0A5N5TKW3-F1
#
_entry.id   AF-A0A5N5TKW3-F1
#
_cell.length_a   1.000
_cell.length_b   1.000
_cell.length_c   1.000
_cell.angle_alpha   90.00
_cell.angle_beta   90.00
_cell.angle_gamma   90.00
#
_symmetry.space_group_name_H-M   'P 1'
#
loop_
_entity.id
_entity.type
_entity.pdbx_description
1 polymer ?
#
loop_
_entity_poly.entity_id
_entity_poly.type
_entity_poly.pdbx_seq_one_letter_code
_entity_poly.pdbx_strand_id
1 'polypeptide(L)'
;MENTSHPGSSDHNIRIWKARASEKLGIMRAREKTAIEYSEELKKKYGAFPEVKRIARHRHLPKSIYHAKKEHTIIKESIQRKQSNRRRHSKPGSVPFTKASEEPIVGLQDDYTTEPSGH
;
A
#
# COMPACT_ATOMS: atom_id res chain seq x y z
N MET A 1 -19.66 -38.53 7.12
CA MET A 1 -18.92 -37.65 6.19
C MET A 1 -19.28 -36.23 6.56
N GLU A 2 -18.52 -35.61 7.46
CA GLU A 2 -18.80 -34.25 7.92
C GLU A 2 -17.55 -33.41 7.72
N ASN A 3 -17.56 -32.62 6.65
CA ASN A 3 -16.53 -31.62 6.38
C ASN A 3 -16.93 -30.36 7.15
N THR A 4 -16.57 -30.29 8.43
CA THR A 4 -16.77 -29.11 9.27
C THR A 4 -15.66 -28.09 8.99
N SER A 5 -15.87 -27.24 7.98
CA SER A 5 -15.04 -26.06 7.73
C SER A 5 -15.39 -24.96 8.73
N HIS A 6 -14.66 -24.87 9.84
CA HIS A 6 -14.69 -23.73 10.74
C HIS A 6 -13.51 -22.78 10.44
N PRO A 7 -13.68 -21.69 9.69
CA PRO A 7 -12.76 -20.55 9.77
C PRO A 7 -13.02 -19.82 11.09
N GLY A 8 -12.45 -20.34 12.17
CA GLY A 8 -12.52 -19.73 13.49
C GLY A 8 -11.78 -18.38 13.54
N SER A 9 -12.57 -17.30 13.56
CA SER A 9 -12.28 -15.92 13.99
C SER A 9 -10.85 -15.67 14.49
N SER A 10 -9.99 -15.18 13.61
CA SER A 10 -8.63 -14.73 13.94
C SER A 10 -8.66 -13.39 14.69
N ASP A 11 -8.26 -13.41 15.96
CA ASP A 11 -7.96 -12.27 16.82
C ASP A 11 -9.06 -11.19 16.97
N HIS A 12 -9.85 -11.28 18.05
CA HIS A 12 -10.77 -10.22 18.51
C HIS A 12 -10.01 -9.00 19.10
N ASN A 13 -8.92 -8.55 18.48
CA ASN A 13 -8.02 -7.54 19.02
C ASN A 13 -8.08 -6.24 18.21
N ILE A 14 -8.41 -5.14 18.87
CA ILE A 14 -8.28 -3.79 18.30
C ILE A 14 -6.87 -3.26 18.63
N ARG A 15 -6.04 -3.09 17.60
CA ARG A 15 -4.69 -2.51 17.73
C ARG A 15 -4.67 -1.11 17.12
N ILE A 16 -4.19 -0.14 17.89
CA ILE A 16 -4.02 1.24 17.45
C ILE A 16 -2.52 1.50 17.29
N TRP A 17 -2.12 2.01 16.13
CA TRP A 17 -0.73 2.33 15.80
C TRP A 17 -0.60 3.83 15.53
N LYS A 18 0.53 4.43 15.92
CA LYS A 18 0.82 5.83 15.57
C LYS A 18 1.01 5.97 14.06
N ALA A 19 0.45 7.01 13.46
CA ALA A 19 0.73 7.37 12.07
C ALA A 19 2.23 7.65 11.84
N ARG A 20 2.89 8.26 12.83
CA ARG A 20 4.35 8.41 12.89
C ARG A 20 4.93 7.59 14.04
N ALA A 21 5.65 6.53 13.71
CA ALA A 21 6.24 5.62 14.70
C ALA A 21 7.26 6.33 15.63
N SER A 22 8.02 7.30 15.13
CA SER A 22 9.06 8.02 15.89
C SER A 22 8.56 9.23 16.68
N GLU A 23 7.31 9.65 16.47
CA GLU A 23 6.78 10.84 17.14
C GLU A 23 6.48 10.52 18.61
N LYS A 24 6.97 11.36 19.53
CA LYS A 24 6.75 11.18 20.97
C LYS A 24 5.36 11.72 21.34
N LEU A 25 4.63 10.98 22.15
CA LEU A 25 3.34 11.38 22.68
C LEU A 25 3.52 12.13 24.01
N GLY A 26 2.78 13.21 24.20
CA GLY A 26 2.79 14.03 25.42
C GLY A 26 3.38 15.43 25.23
N ILE A 27 3.44 16.19 26.32
CA ILE A 27 3.93 17.58 26.31
C ILE A 27 5.45 17.58 26.11
N MET A 28 5.91 18.19 25.02
CA MET A 28 7.32 18.39 24.74
C MET A 28 7.79 19.76 25.23
N ARG A 29 9.03 19.83 25.70
CA ARG A 29 9.67 21.12 25.99
C ARG A 29 9.97 21.85 24.67
N ALA A 30 9.95 23.18 24.67
CA ALA A 30 10.19 23.98 23.46
C ALA A 30 11.51 23.61 22.74
N ARG A 31 12.60 23.39 23.51
CA ARG A 31 13.90 22.96 22.95
C ARG A 31 13.84 21.58 22.28
N GLU A 32 13.06 20.66 22.84
CA GLU A 32 12.91 19.32 22.27
C GLU A 32 12.15 19.39 20.94
N LYS A 33 11.07 20.19 20.90
CA LYS A 33 10.29 20.43 19.69
C LYS A 33 11.15 21.02 18.56
N THR A 34 11.92 22.07 18.85
CA THR A 34 12.78 22.70 17.83
C THR A 34 13.87 21.75 17.32
N ALA A 35 14.44 20.91 18.19
CA ALA A 35 15.42 19.90 17.78
C ALA A 35 14.80 18.84 16.85
N ILE A 36 13.58 18.39 17.13
CA ILE A 36 12.85 17.46 16.27
C ILE A 36 12.57 18.11 14.91
N GLU A 37 12.01 19.31 14.90
CA GLU A 37 11.71 20.07 13.67
C GLU A 37 12.96 20.27 12.81
N TYR A 38 14.08 20.68 13.42
CA TYR A 38 15.36 20.82 12.73
C TYR A 38 15.84 19.51 12.12
N SER A 39 15.74 18.40 12.87
CA SER A 39 16.11 17.08 12.36
C SER A 39 15.22 16.60 11.21
N GLU A 40 13.93 16.96 11.22
CA GLU A 40 12.99 16.63 10.15
C GLU A 40 13.27 17.45 8.90
N GLU A 41 13.57 18.74 9.05
CA GLU A 41 13.97 19.60 7.94
C GLU A 41 15.26 19.09 7.30
N LEU A 42 16.23 18.66 8.11
CA LEU A 42 17.46 18.07 7.61
C LEU A 42 17.19 16.79 6.80
N LYS A 43 16.35 15.89 7.33
CA LYS A 43 15.94 14.66 6.61
C LYS A 43 15.22 14.98 5.30
N LYS A 44 14.42 16.05 5.25
CA LYS A 44 13.73 16.49 4.02
C LYS A 44 14.73 17.04 3.01
N LYS A 45 15.62 17.94 3.44
CA LYS A 45 16.65 18.56 2.59
C LYS A 45 17.60 17.53 1.98
N TYR A 46 18.06 16.57 2.77
CA TYR A 46 19.00 15.53 2.34
C TYR A 46 18.30 14.21 1.94
N GLY A 47 16.98 14.18 1.82
CA GLY A 47 16.22 12.96 1.53
C GLY A 47 16.49 12.36 0.14
N ALA A 48 17.02 13.16 -0.79
CA ALA A 48 17.39 12.71 -2.13
C ALA A 48 18.73 11.94 -2.16
N PHE A 49 19.59 12.09 -1.14
CA PHE A 49 20.88 11.41 -1.09
C PHE A 49 20.68 9.89 -0.99
N PRO A 50 21.45 9.09 -1.74
CA PRO A 50 21.22 7.64 -1.85
C PRO A 50 21.32 6.91 -0.51
N GLU A 51 22.26 7.32 0.35
CA GLU A 51 22.46 6.73 1.67
C GLU A 51 21.29 7.01 2.62
N VAL A 52 20.91 8.29 2.74
CA VAL A 52 19.76 8.73 3.56
C VAL A 52 18.47 8.07 3.06
N LYS A 53 18.26 8.05 1.74
CA LYS A 53 17.10 7.45 1.09
C LYS A 53 17.03 5.94 1.29
N ARG A 54 18.17 5.25 1.34
CA ARG A 54 18.24 3.80 1.61
C ARG A 54 17.81 3.51 3.04
N ILE A 55 18.34 4.24 4.01
CA ILE A 55 18.01 4.09 5.43
C ILE A 55 16.54 4.42 5.68
N ALA A 56 16.05 5.56 5.17
CA ALA A 56 14.68 6.02 5.40
C ALA A 56 13.61 5.03 4.87
N ARG A 57 13.88 4.37 3.74
CA ARG A 57 12.96 3.39 3.11
C ARG A 57 13.07 1.98 3.68
N HIS A 58 14.13 1.66 4.42
CA HIS A 58 14.32 0.30 4.90
C HIS A 58 13.19 -0.10 5.87
N ARG A 59 12.57 -1.25 5.63
CA ARG A 59 11.52 -1.84 6.46
C ARG A 59 11.75 -3.35 6.49
N HIS A 60 11.64 -3.96 7.66
CA HIS A 60 11.66 -5.41 7.81
C HIS A 60 10.28 -5.95 7.47
N LEU A 61 10.18 -6.56 6.30
CA LEU A 61 8.95 -7.21 5.84
C LEU A 61 9.11 -8.72 5.98
N PRO A 62 8.05 -9.45 6.41
CA PRO A 62 8.01 -10.89 6.31
C PRO A 62 8.27 -11.37 4.87
N LYS A 63 8.88 -12.55 4.74
CA LYS A 63 9.29 -13.11 3.43
C LYS A 63 8.11 -13.24 2.46
N SER A 64 6.98 -13.76 2.91
CA SER A 64 5.77 -13.92 2.10
C SER A 64 5.31 -12.60 1.48
N ILE A 65 5.21 -11.55 2.29
CA ILE A 65 4.80 -10.21 1.86
C ILE A 65 5.84 -9.60 0.90
N TYR A 66 7.13 -9.79 1.18
CA TYR A 66 8.19 -9.30 0.32
C TYR A 66 8.13 -9.92 -1.08
N HIS A 67 7.93 -11.25 -1.17
CA HIS A 67 7.81 -11.96 -2.45
C HIS A 67 6.57 -11.54 -3.22
N ALA A 68 5.40 -11.49 -2.58
CA ALA A 68 4.15 -11.04 -3.21
C ALA A 68 4.29 -9.61 -3.76
N LYS A 69 4.88 -8.68 -2.98
CA LYS A 69 5.12 -7.31 -3.43
C LYS A 69 6.02 -7.26 -4.68
N LYS A 70 7.10 -8.06 -4.69
CA LYS A 70 8.04 -8.14 -5.82
C LYS A 70 7.33 -8.63 -7.07
N GLU A 71 6.51 -9.67 -6.95
CA GLU A 71 5.71 -10.22 -8.05
C GLU A 71 4.74 -9.18 -8.62
N HIS A 72 3.98 -8.49 -7.76
CA HIS A 72 3.07 -7.42 -8.20
C HIS A 72 3.79 -6.29 -8.94
N THR A 73 4.99 -5.90 -8.50
CA THR A 73 5.81 -4.91 -9.21
C THR A 73 6.19 -5.41 -10.61
N ILE A 74 6.65 -6.65 -10.74
CA ILE A 74 7.02 -7.24 -12.03
C ILE A 74 5.80 -7.29 -12.99
N ILE A 75 4.64 -7.70 -12.49
CA ILE A 75 3.39 -7.74 -13.27
C ILE A 75 3.04 -6.33 -13.79
N LYS A 76 3.06 -5.32 -12.91
CA LYS A 76 2.75 -3.92 -13.27
C LYS A 76 3.74 -3.38 -14.31
N GLU A 77 5.03 -3.63 -14.16
CA GLU A 77 6.05 -3.22 -15.13
C GLU A 77 5.88 -3.91 -16.48
N SER A 78 5.54 -5.20 -16.49
CA SER A 78 5.26 -5.97 -17.71
C SER A 78 4.05 -5.40 -18.47
N ILE A 79 2.97 -5.04 -17.75
CA ILE A 79 1.77 -4.41 -18.33
C ILE A 79 2.13 -3.04 -18.92
N GLN A 80 2.83 -2.19 -18.16
CA GLN A 80 3.25 -0.87 -18.62
C GLN A 80 4.12 -0.95 -19.88
N ARG A 81 5.08 -1.89 -19.91
CA ARG A 81 5.93 -2.13 -21.08
C ARG A 81 5.14 -2.60 -22.30
N LYS A 82 4.16 -3.51 -22.11
CA LYS A 82 3.27 -3.94 -23.20
C LYS A 82 2.46 -2.78 -23.76
N GLN A 83 1.91 -1.92 -22.89
CA GLN A 83 1.16 -0.74 -23.29
C GLN A 83 2.05 0.29 -24.01
N SER A 84 3.25 0.57 -23.50
CA SER A 84 4.20 1.49 -24.16
C SER A 84 4.62 0.99 -25.53
N ASN A 85 4.87 -0.33 -25.66
CA ASN A 85 5.20 -0.93 -26.95
C ASN A 85 4.03 -0.85 -27.94
N ARG A 86 2.80 -1.15 -27.50
CA ARG A 86 1.60 -1.01 -28.33
C ARG A 86 1.42 0.42 -28.84
N ARG A 87 1.63 1.43 -27.99
CA ARG A 87 1.57 2.85 -28.38
C ARG A 87 2.63 3.20 -29.40
N ARG A 88 3.89 2.78 -29.17
CA ARG A 88 5.02 3.08 -30.08
C ARG A 88 4.86 2.43 -31.45
N HIS A 89 4.23 1.25 -31.51
CA HIS A 89 4.05 0.47 -32.74
C HIS A 89 2.66 0.62 -33.38
N SER A 90 1.79 1.48 -32.84
CA SER A 90 0.47 1.80 -33.40
C SER A 90 0.49 3.08 -34.23
N LYS A 91 -0.48 3.21 -35.14
CA LYS A 91 -0.72 4.46 -35.89
C LYS A 91 -0.95 5.63 -34.92
N PRO A 92 -0.48 6.86 -35.23
CA PRO A 92 -0.70 8.03 -34.38
C PRO A 92 -2.21 8.20 -34.09
N GLY A 93 -2.59 8.23 -32.81
CA GLY A 93 -3.98 8.42 -32.37
C GLY A 93 -4.85 7.17 -32.21
N SER A 94 -4.35 5.96 -32.51
CA SER A 94 -5.17 4.74 -32.46
C SER A 94 -5.30 4.10 -31.07
N VAL A 95 -4.40 4.40 -30.11
CA VAL A 95 -4.43 3.81 -28.77
C VAL A 95 -4.64 4.94 -27.74
N PRO A 96 -5.85 5.09 -27.17
CA PRO A 96 -6.12 6.14 -26.20
C PRO A 96 -5.32 5.93 -24.90
N PHE A 97 -4.89 7.02 -24.29
CA PHE A 97 -4.34 7.01 -22.94
C PHE A 97 -5.49 6.88 -21.95
N THR A 98 -5.89 5.64 -21.63
CA THR A 98 -6.78 5.42 -20.50
C THR A 98 -6.00 5.72 -19.22
N LYS A 99 -6.49 6.67 -18.43
CA LYS A 99 -5.93 6.96 -17.11
C LYS A 99 -6.25 5.77 -16.21
N ALA A 100 -5.23 5.18 -15.60
CA ALA A 100 -5.36 4.03 -14.69
C ALA A 100 -6.21 4.30 -13.43
N SER A 101 -6.77 5.51 -13.27
CA SER A 101 -7.56 5.93 -12.11
C SER A 101 -9.07 5.76 -12.30
N GLU A 102 -9.54 5.34 -13.49
CA GLU A 102 -10.96 5.24 -13.83
C GLU A 102 -11.53 3.82 -13.72
N GLU A 103 -10.74 2.84 -13.29
CA GLU A 103 -11.28 1.52 -12.93
C GLU A 103 -11.65 1.56 -11.44
N PRO A 104 -12.94 1.78 -11.08
CA PRO A 104 -13.37 1.52 -9.72
C PRO A 104 -13.11 0.04 -9.46
N ILE A 105 -12.28 -0.24 -8.46
CA ILE A 105 -12.29 -1.51 -7.75
C ILE A 105 -13.65 -1.61 -7.06
N VAL A 106 -14.68 -2.01 -7.82
CA VAL A 106 -15.97 -2.40 -7.27
C VAL A 106 -15.66 -3.62 -6.43
N GLY A 107 -15.71 -3.45 -5.11
CA GLY A 107 -15.61 -4.57 -4.19
C GLY A 107 -16.68 -5.57 -4.59
N LEU A 108 -16.27 -6.82 -4.79
CA LEU A 108 -17.18 -7.95 -4.64
C LEU A 108 -17.66 -7.89 -3.18
N GLN A 109 -18.76 -7.16 -2.94
CA GLN A 109 -19.56 -7.36 -1.75
C GLN A 109 -20.26 -8.69 -2.03
N ASP A 110 -19.89 -9.76 -1.34
CA ASP A 110 -20.66 -11.00 -1.37
C ASP A 110 -22.07 -10.69 -0.83
N ASP A 111 -23.02 -10.56 -1.73
CA ASP A 111 -24.45 -10.40 -1.48
C ASP A 111 -25.00 -11.71 -0.91
N TYR A 112 -24.97 -11.84 0.42
CA TYR A 112 -25.72 -12.87 1.13
C TYR A 112 -27.21 -12.67 0.85
N THR A 113 -27.78 -13.54 0.03
CA THR A 113 -29.20 -13.71 -0.19
C THR A 113 -29.90 -13.94 1.17
N THR A 114 -30.61 -12.94 1.67
CA THR A 114 -31.62 -13.14 2.71
C THR A 114 -32.82 -13.83 2.05
N GLU A 115 -32.85 -15.15 2.12
CA GLU A 115 -34.07 -15.92 1.82
C GLU A 115 -35.18 -15.50 2.80
N PRO A 116 -36.37 -15.09 2.33
CA PRO A 116 -37.48 -14.80 3.22
C PRO A 116 -37.99 -16.11 3.82
N SER A 117 -37.76 -16.30 5.13
CA SER A 117 -38.32 -17.42 5.87
C SER A 117 -39.84 -17.34 5.88
N GLY A 118 -40.49 -18.16 5.04
CA GLY A 118 -41.90 -18.47 5.16
C GLY A 118 -42.16 -19.48 6.26
N HIS A 119 -42.75 -19.03 7.36
CA HIS A 119 -43.99 -19.55 7.94
C HIS A 119 -44.53 -18.60 9.00
#